data_AF-A0A7Y0SMT2-F1
#
_entry.id   AF-A0A7Y0SMT2-F1
#
_cell.length_a   1.000
_cell.length_b   1.000
_cell.length_c   1.000
_cell.angle_alpha   90.00
_cell.angle_beta   90.00
_cell.angle_gamma   90.00
#
_symmetry.space_group_name_H-M   'P 1'
#
loop_
_entity.id
_entity.type
_entity.pdbx_description
1 polymer ?
#
loop_
_entity_poly.entity_id
_entity_poly.type
_entity_poly.pdbx_seq_one_letter_code
_entity_poly.pdbx_strand_id
1 'polypeptide(L)'
;GGAGTCIQVVIDGEKWVAGVEPDRLQGWERELHGDYPSTNPYKALFYAALLMSEQKAIDVLVTGLPVSQYMDVERREALKSRLEGEHQITPKRSVAVKSVVVVPQPAGAYRDVVSSTKDEDLLEIIQGGKTV
;
A
#
# COMPACT_ATOMS: atom_id res chain seq x y z
N GLY A 1 22.50 -21.38 -6.34
CA GLY A 1 22.42 -20.52 -5.15
C GLY A 1 21.42 -19.44 -5.43
N GLY A 2 20.28 -19.44 -4.72
CA GLY A 2 19.11 -18.63 -5.08
C GLY A 2 19.40 -17.14 -4.94
N ALA A 3 19.35 -16.42 -6.07
CA ALA A 3 19.35 -14.97 -6.05
C ALA A 3 18.03 -14.50 -5.44
N GLY A 4 18.05 -14.06 -4.18
CA GLY A 4 16.88 -13.43 -3.55
C GLY A 4 16.41 -12.27 -4.44
N THR A 5 15.18 -12.36 -4.92
CA THR A 5 14.60 -11.53 -5.98
C THR A 5 14.29 -10.12 -5.47
N CYS A 6 15.26 -9.20 -5.55
CA CYS A 6 14.99 -7.77 -5.35
C CYS A 6 14.49 -7.13 -6.65
N ILE A 7 13.56 -6.20 -6.55
CA ILE A 7 12.98 -5.48 -7.69
C ILE A 7 13.62 -4.10 -7.79
N GLN A 8 14.23 -3.81 -8.95
CA GLN A 8 14.84 -2.51 -9.21
C GLN A 8 13.84 -1.54 -9.82
N VAL A 9 13.81 -0.32 -9.27
CA VAL A 9 12.95 0.77 -9.71
C VAL A 9 13.75 2.07 -9.79
N VAL A 10 13.24 3.06 -10.52
CA VAL A 10 13.82 4.40 -10.63
C VAL A 10 12.87 5.40 -10.00
N ILE A 11 13.40 6.22 -9.09
CA ILE A 11 12.66 7.30 -8.43
C ILE A 11 13.49 8.55 -8.60
N ASP A 12 12.92 9.56 -9.27
CA ASP A 12 13.52 10.89 -9.42
C ASP A 12 14.97 10.85 -9.96
N GLY A 13 15.24 9.87 -10.85
CA GLY A 13 16.55 9.63 -11.47
C GLY A 13 17.47 8.69 -10.69
N GLU A 14 17.15 8.35 -9.45
CA GLU A 14 17.92 7.47 -8.59
C GLU A 14 17.44 6.02 -8.69
N LYS A 15 18.38 5.07 -8.55
CA LYS A 15 18.07 3.63 -8.56
C LYS A 15 17.75 3.15 -7.15
N TRP A 16 16.60 2.50 -7.01
CA TRP A 16 16.12 1.92 -5.76
C TRP A 16 15.92 0.42 -5.91
N VAL A 17 16.03 -0.31 -4.79
CA VAL A 17 15.71 -1.74 -4.70
C VAL A 17 14.62 -1.95 -3.65
N ALA A 18 13.59 -2.72 -4.00
CA ALA A 18 12.50 -3.09 -3.12
C ALA A 18 12.33 -4.62 -3.07
N GLY A 19 11.62 -5.12 -2.06
CA GLY A 19 11.46 -6.56 -1.82
C GLY A 19 12.76 -7.26 -1.39
N VAL A 20 13.70 -6.50 -0.82
CA VAL A 20 14.95 -7.07 -0.31
C VAL A 20 14.66 -7.82 1.00
N GLU A 21 15.15 -9.05 1.11
CA GLU A 21 15.05 -9.82 2.34
C GLU A 21 15.76 -9.08 3.50
N PRO A 22 15.13 -8.97 4.69
CA PRO A 22 15.70 -8.22 5.81
C PRO A 22 17.12 -8.64 6.18
N ASP A 23 17.43 -9.94 6.11
CA ASP A 23 18.76 -10.49 6.45
C ASP A 23 19.89 -10.00 5.52
N ARG A 24 19.52 -9.44 4.35
CA ARG A 24 20.46 -8.87 3.38
C ARG A 24 20.71 -7.38 3.57
N LEU A 25 19.96 -6.73 4.46
CA LEU A 25 20.05 -5.31 4.74
C LEU A 25 20.90 -5.08 6.00
N GLN A 26 22.21 -4.89 5.84
CA GLN A 26 23.07 -4.46 6.95
C GLN A 26 22.90 -2.96 7.23
N GLY A 27 22.60 -2.62 8.49
CA GLY A 27 22.51 -1.23 8.94
C GLY A 27 21.26 -0.47 8.48
N TRP A 28 20.23 -1.17 7.99
CA TRP A 28 18.95 -0.54 7.63
C TRP A 28 18.11 -0.30 8.88
N GLU A 29 17.88 0.97 9.22
CA GLU A 29 16.89 1.33 10.23
C GLU A 29 15.50 1.36 9.60
N ARG A 30 14.55 0.73 10.28
CA ARG A 30 13.14 0.78 9.88
C ARG A 30 12.65 2.21 10.11
N GLU A 31 12.23 2.90 9.06
CA GLU A 31 11.56 4.20 9.20
C GLU A 31 10.20 3.98 9.87
N LEU A 32 10.14 4.24 11.19
CA LEU A 32 8.95 4.06 12.02
C LEU A 32 8.11 5.34 12.14
N HIS A 33 8.34 6.34 11.30
CA HIS A 33 7.62 7.61 11.39
C HIS A 33 6.21 7.51 10.78
N GLY A 34 5.26 8.20 11.39
CA GLY A 34 3.84 8.16 11.00
C GLY A 34 3.52 8.75 9.63
N ASP A 35 4.49 9.38 8.98
CA ASP A 35 4.39 9.90 7.60
C ASP A 35 5.14 9.02 6.57
N TYR A 36 5.34 7.74 6.86
CA TYR A 36 5.98 6.81 5.92
C TYR A 36 5.41 6.84 4.48
N PRO A 37 4.11 7.12 4.22
CA PRO A 37 3.60 7.11 2.84
C PRO A 37 4.18 8.22 1.96
N SER A 38 4.76 9.27 2.54
CA SER A 38 5.40 10.37 1.81
C SER A 38 6.85 10.06 1.40
N THR A 39 7.41 8.93 1.83
CA THR A 39 8.84 8.58 1.68
C THR A 39 9.17 7.94 0.34
N ASN A 40 10.46 8.02 -0.04
CA ASN A 40 10.99 7.31 -1.21
C ASN A 40 11.03 5.79 -1.01
N PRO A 41 11.40 5.25 0.17
CA PRO A 41 11.22 3.83 0.48
C PRO A 41 9.80 3.32 0.20
N TYR A 42 8.76 4.05 0.62
CA TYR A 42 7.37 3.66 0.32
C TYR A 42 7.07 3.71 -1.19
N LYS A 43 7.51 4.76 -1.88
CA LYS A 43 7.37 4.89 -3.34
C LYS A 43 8.09 3.75 -4.09
N ALA A 44 9.24 3.30 -3.60
CA ALA A 44 9.99 2.17 -4.18
C ALA A 44 9.22 0.86 -4.04
N LEU A 45 8.64 0.61 -2.86
CA LEU A 45 7.79 -0.57 -2.63
C LEU A 45 6.54 -0.55 -3.53
N PHE A 46 5.89 0.61 -3.63
CA PHE A 46 4.75 0.82 -4.51
C PHE A 46 5.10 0.54 -5.98
N TYR A 47 6.20 1.10 -6.48
CA TYR A 47 6.66 0.89 -7.85
C TYR A 47 7.00 -0.58 -8.13
N ALA A 48 7.60 -1.26 -7.16
CA ALA A 48 7.86 -2.69 -7.27
C ALA A 48 6.55 -3.49 -7.36
N ALA A 49 5.54 -3.17 -6.55
CA ALA A 49 4.22 -3.79 -6.64
C ALA A 49 3.54 -3.56 -8.01
N LEU A 50 3.66 -2.34 -8.56
CA LEU A 50 3.15 -2.06 -9.91
C LEU A 50 3.87 -2.90 -10.99
N LEU A 51 5.19 -3.08 -10.91
CA LEU A 51 5.91 -3.96 -11.82
C LEU A 51 5.42 -5.41 -11.71
N MET A 52 5.22 -5.90 -10.48
CA MET A 52 4.74 -7.26 -10.23
C MET A 52 3.33 -7.52 -10.77
N SER A 53 2.51 -6.47 -10.93
CA SER A 53 1.19 -6.60 -11.56
C SER A 53 1.27 -6.99 -13.04
N GLU A 54 2.41 -6.71 -13.68
CA GLU A 54 2.66 -6.83 -15.12
C GLU A 54 1.71 -6.00 -16.02
N GLN A 55 0.84 -5.20 -15.42
CA GLN A 55 -0.12 -4.36 -16.12
C GLN A 55 0.50 -3.03 -16.58
N LYS A 56 0.02 -2.51 -17.71
CA LYS A 56 0.38 -1.16 -18.17
C LYS A 56 -0.51 -0.08 -17.56
N ALA A 57 -1.71 -0.46 -17.11
CA ALA A 57 -2.65 0.44 -16.47
C ALA A 57 -3.41 -0.30 -15.37
N ILE A 58 -3.69 0.41 -14.29
CA ILE A 58 -4.52 -0.01 -13.16
C ILE A 58 -5.73 0.92 -13.13
N ASP A 59 -6.92 0.38 -13.39
CA ASP A 59 -8.15 1.19 -13.40
C ASP A 59 -8.50 1.69 -11.99
N VAL A 60 -8.37 0.82 -10.99
CA VAL A 60 -8.63 1.13 -9.59
C VAL A 60 -7.56 0.48 -8.71
N LEU A 61 -6.75 1.30 -8.05
CA LEU A 61 -5.79 0.87 -7.04
C LEU A 61 -6.43 1.02 -5.65
N VAL A 62 -6.60 -0.10 -4.94
CA VAL A 62 -7.10 -0.07 -3.55
C VAL A 62 -5.92 -0.19 -2.60
N THR A 63 -5.81 0.73 -1.63
CA THR A 63 -4.78 0.72 -0.59
C THR A 63 -5.38 1.07 0.77
N GLY A 64 -4.61 0.87 1.84
CA GLY A 64 -5.06 1.10 3.21
C GLY A 64 -4.20 2.12 3.98
N LEU A 65 -4.84 2.80 4.93
CA LEU A 65 -4.18 3.59 5.98
C LEU A 65 -4.67 3.13 7.35
N PRO A 66 -3.83 3.16 8.42
CA PRO A 66 -4.31 2.97 9.79
C PRO A 66 -5.51 3.89 10.08
N VAL A 67 -6.57 3.41 10.76
CA VAL A 67 -7.80 4.20 10.99
C VAL A 67 -7.49 5.59 11.55
N SER A 68 -6.55 5.71 12.49
CA SER A 68 -6.12 7.00 13.05
C SER A 68 -5.57 7.97 12.01
N GLN A 69 -4.88 7.49 10.98
CA GLN A 69 -4.38 8.28 9.85
C GLN A 69 -5.42 8.45 8.75
N TYR A 70 -6.33 7.49 8.57
CA TYR A 70 -7.41 7.57 7.59
C TYR A 70 -8.41 8.69 7.91
N MET A 71 -8.65 8.94 9.21
CA MET A 71 -9.53 10.02 9.66
C MET A 71 -8.96 11.42 9.36
N ASP A 72 -7.66 11.52 9.09
CA ASP A 72 -7.02 12.73 8.60
C ASP A 72 -7.23 12.82 7.07
N VAL A 73 -8.13 13.72 6.68
CA VAL A 73 -8.51 13.93 5.27
C VAL A 73 -7.31 14.38 4.45
N GLU A 74 -6.46 15.25 4.98
CA GLU A 74 -5.29 15.76 4.25
C GLU A 74 -4.32 14.63 3.93
N ARG A 75 -4.03 13.75 4.90
CA ARG A 75 -3.19 12.56 4.66
C ARG A 75 -3.80 11.61 3.64
N ARG A 76 -5.11 11.37 3.72
CA ARG A 76 -5.81 10.49 2.78
C ARG A 76 -5.72 11.02 1.35
N GLU A 77 -6.02 12.31 1.15
CA GLU A 77 -5.95 12.94 -0.17
C GLU A 77 -4.50 13.05 -0.67
N ALA A 78 -3.54 13.31 0.23
CA ALA A 78 -2.11 13.32 -0.13
C ALA A 78 -1.64 11.95 -0.61
N LEU A 79 -2.03 10.87 0.07
CA LEU A 79 -1.73 9.50 -0.38
C LEU A 79 -2.38 9.21 -1.72
N LYS A 80 -3.65 9.58 -1.89
CA LYS A 80 -4.38 9.38 -3.14
C LYS A 80 -3.69 10.08 -4.31
N SER A 81 -3.40 11.37 -4.15
CA SER A 81 -2.70 12.19 -5.14
C SER A 81 -1.32 11.64 -5.49
N ARG A 82 -0.60 11.11 -4.50
CA ARG A 82 0.72 10.50 -4.71
C ARG A 82 0.68 9.21 -5.54
N LEU A 83 -0.40 8.43 -5.44
CA LEU A 83 -0.54 7.11 -6.06
C LEU A 83 -1.34 7.12 -7.37
N GLU A 84 -2.11 8.18 -7.65
CA GLU A 84 -2.79 8.37 -8.93
C GLU A 84 -1.83 9.00 -9.96
N GLY A 85 -2.04 8.67 -11.24
CA GLY A 85 -1.30 9.25 -12.35
C GLY A 85 -0.35 8.28 -13.05
N GLU A 86 0.56 8.83 -13.84
CA GLU A 86 1.54 8.04 -14.59
C GLU A 86 2.85 7.90 -13.81
N HIS A 87 3.28 6.65 -13.63
CA HIS A 87 4.51 6.32 -12.92
C HIS A 87 5.54 5.73 -13.87
N GLN A 88 6.63 6.44 -14.11
CA GLN A 88 7.80 5.89 -14.77
C GLN A 88 8.60 5.03 -13.78
N ILE A 89 8.44 3.71 -13.86
CA ILE A 89 9.04 2.79 -12.88
C ILE A 89 10.47 2.40 -13.26
N THR A 90 10.74 2.21 -14.55
CA THR A 90 12.09 1.98 -15.10
C THR A 90 12.22 2.74 -16.41
N PRO A 91 13.41 2.95 -17.00
CA PRO A 91 13.54 3.69 -18.26
C PRO A 91 12.71 3.15 -19.43
N LYS A 92 12.30 1.87 -19.38
CA LYS A 92 11.51 1.20 -20.43
C LYS A 92 10.07 0.90 -20.03
N ARG A 93 9.65 1.20 -18.79
CA ARG A 93 8.33 0.83 -18.26
C ARG A 93 7.69 1.97 -17.48
N SER A 94 6.54 2.42 -17.97
CA SER A 94 5.59 3.22 -17.21
C SER A 94 4.31 2.42 -16.90
N VAL A 95 3.62 2.79 -15.83
CA VAL A 95 2.32 2.24 -15.44
C VAL A 95 1.40 3.40 -15.05
N ALA A 96 0.19 3.43 -15.59
CA ALA A 96 -0.81 4.44 -15.27
C ALA A 96 -1.79 3.93 -14.20
N VAL A 97 -1.98 4.67 -13.12
CA VAL A 97 -3.02 4.41 -12.12
C VAL A 97 -4.13 5.44 -12.32
N LYS A 98 -5.30 4.99 -12.76
CA LYS A 98 -6.40 5.90 -13.14
C LYS A 98 -7.17 6.44 -11.94
N SER A 99 -7.36 5.61 -10.91
CA SER A 99 -8.03 6.00 -9.68
C SER A 99 -7.50 5.21 -8.49
N VAL A 100 -7.53 5.83 -7.31
CA VAL A 100 -7.10 5.26 -6.04
C VAL A 100 -8.23 5.34 -5.02
N VAL A 101 -8.47 4.21 -4.36
CA VAL A 101 -9.39 4.10 -3.23
C VAL A 101 -8.58 3.79 -1.98
N VAL A 102 -8.59 4.71 -1.02
CA VAL A 102 -7.99 4.50 0.29
C VAL A 102 -9.06 4.01 1.26
N VAL A 103 -8.79 2.92 1.98
CA VAL A 103 -9.68 2.36 3.00
C VAL A 103 -9.03 2.39 4.39
N PRO A 104 -9.80 2.52 5.48
CA PRO A 104 -9.25 2.42 6.82
C PRO A 104 -8.80 0.97 7.11
N GLN A 105 -7.68 0.79 7.79
CA GLN A 105 -7.22 -0.49 8.31
C GLN A 105 -7.58 -0.59 9.80
N PRO A 106 -8.37 -1.59 10.23
CA PRO A 106 -8.55 -2.90 9.58
C PRO A 106 -9.94 -3.11 8.93
N ALA A 107 -10.54 -2.13 8.24
CA ALA A 107 -11.89 -2.29 7.67
C ALA A 107 -12.03 -3.48 6.72
N GLY A 108 -10.95 -3.90 6.05
CA GLY A 108 -10.92 -5.13 5.26
C GLY A 108 -11.09 -6.40 6.11
N ALA A 109 -10.37 -6.52 7.23
CA ALA A 109 -10.52 -7.64 8.15
C ALA A 109 -11.88 -7.62 8.87
N TYR A 110 -12.40 -6.44 9.20
CA TYR A 110 -13.76 -6.29 9.73
C TYR A 110 -14.82 -6.74 8.72
N ARG A 111 -14.73 -6.31 7.44
CA ARG A 111 -15.65 -6.76 6.39
C ARG A 111 -15.53 -8.24 6.11
N ASP A 112 -14.32 -8.80 6.15
CA ASP A 112 -14.09 -10.24 6.02
C ASP A 112 -14.79 -11.01 7.14
N VAL A 113 -14.61 -10.61 8.41
CA VAL A 113 -15.32 -11.18 9.56
C VAL A 113 -16.83 -11.04 9.43
N VAL A 114 -17.35 -9.87 9.07
CA VAL A 114 -18.80 -9.65 8.89
C VAL A 114 -19.36 -10.46 7.72
N SER A 115 -18.59 -10.67 6.64
CA SER A 115 -19.05 -11.43 5.48
C SER A 115 -18.93 -12.95 5.64
N SER A 116 -18.06 -13.40 6.55
CA SER A 116 -17.78 -14.83 6.80
C SER A 116 -18.46 -15.39 8.05
N THR A 117 -18.94 -14.53 8.97
CA THR A 117 -19.65 -14.94 10.18
C THR A 117 -21.08 -15.36 9.84
N LYS A 118 -21.48 -16.57 10.26
CA LYS A 118 -22.85 -17.09 10.15
C LYS A 118 -23.66 -16.93 11.45
N ASP A 119 -23.05 -16.30 12.45
CA ASP A 119 -23.63 -16.06 13.76
C ASP A 119 -24.34 -14.71 13.76
N GLU A 120 -25.67 -14.75 13.74
CA GLU A 120 -26.53 -13.57 13.61
C GLU A 120 -26.43 -12.61 14.82
N ASP A 121 -26.17 -13.14 16.02
CA ASP A 121 -26.04 -12.33 17.24
C ASP A 121 -24.73 -11.53 17.24
N LEU A 122 -23.63 -12.17 16.81
CA LEU A 122 -22.35 -11.49 16.60
C LEU A 122 -22.45 -10.42 15.50
N LEU A 123 -23.18 -10.69 14.42
CA LEU A 123 -23.39 -9.73 13.35
C LEU A 123 -24.15 -8.48 13.82
N GLU A 124 -25.16 -8.62 14.67
CA GLU A 124 -25.89 -7.47 15.23
C GLU A 124 -25.03 -6.63 16.17
N ILE A 125 -24.21 -7.25 17.02
CA ILE A 125 -23.29 -6.53 17.91
C ILE A 125 -22.27 -5.75 17.09
N ILE A 126 -21.72 -6.40 16.06
CA ILE A 126 -20.70 -5.83 15.18
C ILE A 126 -21.26 -4.69 14.32
N GLN A 127 -22.45 -4.84 13.74
CA GLN A 127 -23.11 -3.80 12.91
C GLN A 127 -23.67 -2.66 13.77
N GLY A 128 -24.11 -2.94 14.99
CA GLY A 128 -24.67 -1.96 15.92
C GLY A 128 -23.63 -1.06 16.61
N GLY A 129 -22.34 -1.26 16.35
CA GLY A 129 -21.26 -0.45 16.95
C GLY A 129 -21.18 -0.55 18.47
N LYS A 130 -21.76 -1.59 19.08
CA LYS A 130 -21.75 -1.79 20.52
C LYS A 130 -20.45 -2.49 20.91
N THR A 131 -19.63 -1.81 21.71
CA THR A 131 -18.54 -2.43 22.46
C THR A 131 -19.10 -3.26 23.61
N VAL A 132 -18.56 -4.47 23.79
CA VAL A 132 -18.71 -5.25 25.04
C VAL A 132 -17.97 -4.58 26.20
#